data_AF-A0A3B9N253-F1
#
_entry.id   AF-A0A3B9N253-F1
#
_cell.length_a   1.000
_cell.length_b   1.000
_cell.length_c   1.000
_cell.angle_alpha   90.00
_cell.angle_beta   90.00
_cell.angle_gamma   90.00
#
_symmetry.space_group_name_H-M   'P 1'
#
loop_
_entity.id
_entity.type
_entity.pdbx_description
1 polymer ?
#
loop_
_entity_poly.entity_id
_entity_poly.type
_entity_poly.pdbx_seq_one_letter_code
_entity_poly.pdbx_strand_id
1 'polypeptide(L)'
;MTEKKTLEQKSDRVLQILKFRALYKLEGGEFQDGYTVDIILKSNFEDVTDGEVQYIADILIADGYIEKDESETESLYKITRSGQRFIDEVGYEKRKIDIENRRKIDELTIKSLNRAKLALWISLFAVIISALTLLLDKS
;
A
#
# COMPACT_ATOMS: atom_id res chain seq x y z
N MET A 1 -22.88 -15.64 -0.77
CA MET A 1 -22.00 -14.93 -1.72
C MET A 1 -20.72 -14.61 -0.98
N THR A 2 -19.68 -15.42 -1.16
CA THR A 2 -18.36 -15.17 -0.58
C THR A 2 -17.73 -14.04 -1.39
N GLU A 3 -17.35 -12.94 -0.73
CA GLU A 3 -16.73 -11.80 -1.38
C GLU A 3 -15.36 -12.22 -1.95
N LYS A 4 -15.18 -12.12 -3.27
CA LYS A 4 -13.93 -12.50 -3.94
C LYS A 4 -12.79 -11.61 -3.44
N LYS A 5 -11.84 -12.19 -2.70
CA LYS A 5 -10.69 -11.46 -2.14
C LYS A 5 -9.68 -11.10 -3.23
N THR A 6 -9.14 -9.90 -3.12
CA THR A 6 -8.15 -9.34 -4.05
C THR A 6 -6.78 -10.01 -3.90
N LEU A 7 -5.91 -9.90 -4.92
CA LEU A 7 -4.55 -10.46 -4.87
C LEU A 7 -3.74 -9.86 -3.73
N GLU A 8 -3.96 -8.58 -3.41
CA GLU A 8 -3.32 -7.91 -2.30
C GLU A 8 -3.75 -8.49 -0.95
N GLN A 9 -5.05 -8.75 -0.76
CA GLN A 9 -5.56 -9.39 0.46
C GLN A 9 -5.04 -10.82 0.61
N LYS A 10 -4.97 -11.56 -0.49
CA LYS A 10 -4.36 -12.90 -0.53
C LYS A 10 -2.87 -12.84 -0.16
N SER A 11 -2.13 -11.82 -0.64
CA SER A 11 -0.72 -11.60 -0.33
C SER A 11 -0.49 -11.23 1.14
N ASP A 12 -1.30 -10.32 1.69
CA ASP A 12 -1.27 -9.96 3.11
C ASP A 12 -1.53 -11.19 3.99
N ARG A 13 -2.48 -12.05 3.59
CA ARG A 13 -2.78 -13.28 4.32
C ARG A 13 -1.59 -14.25 4.36
N VAL A 14 -0.86 -14.38 3.25
CA VAL A 14 0.38 -15.17 3.19
C VAL A 14 1.40 -14.62 4.19
N LEU A 15 1.65 -13.31 4.18
CA LEU A 15 2.62 -12.68 5.09
C LEU A 15 2.21 -12.82 6.56
N GLN A 16 0.92 -12.68 6.90
CA GLN A 16 0.44 -12.87 8.28
C GLN A 16 0.69 -14.29 8.79
N ILE A 17 0.41 -15.32 7.97
CA ILE A 17 0.61 -16.71 8.37
C ILE A 17 2.10 -17.03 8.49
N LEU A 18 2.93 -16.55 7.56
CA LEU A 18 4.39 -16.74 7.66
C LEU A 18 4.98 -16.02 8.88
N LYS A 19 4.47 -14.84 9.23
CA LYS A 19 4.84 -14.14 10.48
C LYS A 19 4.45 -14.94 11.71
N PHE A 20 3.23 -15.47 11.75
CA PHE A 20 2.77 -16.30 12.86
C PHE A 20 3.63 -17.56 13.02
N ARG A 21 3.98 -18.24 11.91
CA ARG A 21 4.91 -19.38 11.92
C ARG A 21 6.27 -18.99 12.50
N ALA A 22 6.83 -17.85 12.07
CA ALA A 22 8.11 -17.37 12.56
C ALA A 22 8.09 -17.11 14.08
N LEU A 23 7.00 -16.53 14.60
CA LEU A 23 6.82 -16.33 16.05
C LEU A 23 6.70 -17.66 16.80
N TYR A 24 5.90 -18.59 16.29
CA TYR A 24 5.69 -19.89 16.94
C TYR A 24 6.97 -20.74 16.98
N LYS A 25 7.78 -20.68 15.91
CA LYS A 25 9.12 -21.34 15.85
C LYS A 25 10.07 -20.76 16.91
N LEU A 26 9.98 -19.45 17.20
CA LEU A 26 10.77 -18.81 18.26
C LEU A 26 10.31 -19.22 19.67
N GLU A 27 9.01 -19.51 19.86
CA GLU A 27 8.44 -19.96 21.14
C GLU A 27 8.73 -21.45 21.42
N GLY A 28 9.48 -22.13 20.56
CA GLY A 28 9.85 -23.54 20.71
C GLY A 28 8.74 -24.51 20.33
N GLY A 29 7.73 -24.04 19.61
CA GLY A 29 6.67 -24.89 19.08
C GLY A 29 7.08 -25.61 17.79
N GLU A 30 6.70 -26.88 17.66
CA GLU A 30 6.79 -27.61 16.40
C GLU A 30 5.61 -27.18 15.52
N PHE A 31 5.85 -26.25 14.60
CA PHE A 31 4.91 -25.98 13.52
C PHE A 31 5.02 -27.13 12.52
N GLN A 32 3.89 -27.69 12.06
CA GLN A 32 3.96 -28.67 10.97
C GLN A 32 4.59 -28.01 9.74
N ASP A 33 5.79 -28.47 9.39
CA ASP A 33 6.50 -28.04 8.20
C ASP A 33 5.68 -28.45 6.99
N GLY A 34 5.30 -27.47 6.16
CA GLY A 34 4.42 -27.71 5.02
C GLY A 34 3.63 -26.52 4.51
N TYR A 35 3.66 -25.35 5.16
CA TYR A 35 2.93 -24.17 4.66
C TYR A 35 3.69 -23.48 3.51
N THR A 36 3.60 -24.06 2.32
CA THR A 36 3.94 -23.38 1.07
C THR A 36 2.94 -22.24 0.80
N VAL A 37 3.30 -21.27 -0.05
CA VAL A 37 2.38 -20.22 -0.50
C VAL A 37 1.10 -20.84 -1.08
N ASP A 38 1.24 -21.96 -1.79
CA ASP A 38 0.12 -22.73 -2.34
C ASP A 38 -0.84 -23.22 -1.26
N ILE A 39 -0.31 -23.93 -0.26
CA ILE A 39 -1.10 -24.48 0.84
C ILE A 39 -1.77 -23.36 1.63
N ILE A 40 -1.05 -22.25 1.89
CA ILE A 40 -1.63 -21.10 2.58
C ILE A 40 -2.82 -20.54 1.80
N LEU A 41 -2.66 -20.32 0.48
CA LEU A 41 -3.71 -19.74 -0.33
C LEU A 41 -4.90 -20.70 -0.48
N LYS A 42 -4.66 -21.95 -0.86
CA LYS A 42 -5.72 -22.96 -1.03
C LYS A 42 -6.46 -23.29 0.27
N SER A 43 -5.81 -23.17 1.43
CA SER A 43 -6.49 -23.39 2.73
C SER A 43 -7.31 -22.20 3.21
N ASN A 44 -7.09 -20.99 2.67
CA ASN A 44 -7.77 -19.76 3.11
C ASN A 44 -8.78 -19.23 2.08
N PHE A 45 -8.77 -19.73 0.85
CA PHE A 45 -9.59 -19.21 -0.25
C PHE A 45 -10.06 -20.34 -1.19
N GLU A 46 -11.34 -20.32 -1.58
CA GLU A 46 -11.96 -21.37 -2.41
C GLU A 46 -11.59 -21.29 -3.91
N ASP A 47 -11.24 -20.10 -4.41
CA ASP A 47 -10.88 -19.85 -5.82
C ASP A 47 -9.42 -19.39 -5.94
N VAL A 48 -8.49 -20.33 -5.85
CA VAL A 48 -7.05 -20.08 -6.05
C VAL A 48 -6.55 -20.91 -7.20
N THR A 49 -6.14 -20.22 -8.27
CA THR A 49 -5.48 -20.85 -9.41
C THR A 49 -3.97 -20.96 -9.20
N ASP A 50 -3.33 -21.95 -9.81
CA ASP A 50 -1.87 -22.11 -9.71
C ASP A 50 -1.12 -20.88 -10.28
N GLY A 51 -1.71 -20.19 -11.26
CA GLY A 51 -1.20 -18.92 -11.79
C GLY A 51 -1.22 -17.79 -10.76
N GLU A 52 -2.27 -17.70 -9.94
CA GLU A 52 -2.32 -16.73 -8.83
C GLU A 52 -1.31 -17.06 -7.74
N VAL A 53 -1.11 -18.35 -7.43
CA VAL A 53 -0.12 -18.81 -6.45
C VAL A 53 1.27 -18.38 -6.89
N GLN A 54 1.63 -18.67 -8.14
CA GLN A 54 2.91 -18.30 -8.71
C GLN A 54 3.11 -16.78 -8.71
N TYR A 55 2.11 -16.03 -9.15
CA TYR A 55 2.15 -14.56 -9.17
C TYR A 55 2.39 -13.96 -7.77
N ILE A 56 1.66 -14.45 -6.76
CA ILE A 56 1.79 -13.97 -5.38
C ILE A 56 3.17 -14.34 -4.83
N ALA A 57 3.65 -15.56 -5.05
CA ALA A 57 4.98 -15.97 -4.62
C ALA A 57 6.07 -15.08 -5.26
N ASP A 58 6.01 -14.87 -6.57
CA ASP A 58 7.01 -14.09 -7.32
C ASP A 58 7.03 -12.64 -6.86
N ILE A 59 5.88 -12.01 -6.63
CA ILE A 59 5.81 -10.63 -6.12
C ILE A 59 6.36 -10.53 -4.71
N LEU A 60 5.99 -11.44 -3.80
CA LEU A 60 6.47 -11.39 -2.42
C LEU A 60 7.98 -11.60 -2.33
N ILE A 61 8.57 -12.41 -3.23
CA ILE A 61 10.02 -12.59 -3.36
C ILE A 61 10.65 -11.33 -3.96
N ALA A 62 10.09 -10.79 -5.04
CA ALA A 62 10.61 -9.60 -5.72
C ALA A 62 10.58 -8.35 -4.84
N ASP A 63 9.52 -8.18 -4.03
CA ASP A 63 9.39 -7.14 -3.01
C ASP A 63 10.32 -7.39 -1.80
N GLY A 64 10.96 -8.56 -1.71
CA GLY A 64 11.86 -8.94 -0.62
C GLY A 64 11.15 -9.17 0.70
N TYR A 65 9.88 -9.56 0.68
CA TYR A 65 9.07 -9.82 1.87
C TYR A 65 9.15 -11.27 2.33
N ILE A 66 9.42 -12.19 1.41
CA ILE A 66 9.70 -13.59 1.71
C ILE A 66 10.97 -14.03 0.99
N GLU A 67 11.63 -15.03 1.53
CA GLU A 67 12.81 -15.67 0.93
C GLU A 67 12.68 -17.19 1.09
N LYS A 68 13.35 -17.95 0.22
CA LYS A 68 13.37 -19.42 0.35
C LYS A 68 14.14 -19.80 1.61
N ASP A 69 13.61 -20.75 2.35
CA ASP A 69 14.31 -21.34 3.48
C ASP A 69 15.27 -22.42 2.97
N GLU A 70 16.56 -22.10 2.90
CA GLU A 70 17.60 -23.02 2.43
C GLU A 70 17.88 -24.16 3.44
N SER A 71 17.33 -24.08 4.65
CA SER A 71 17.51 -25.10 5.69
C SER A 71 16.54 -26.26 5.59
N GLU A 72 15.49 -26.14 4.77
CA GLU A 72 14.42 -27.13 4.65
C GLU A 72 14.36 -27.70 3.21
N THR A 73 14.08 -29.00 3.09
CA THR A 73 14.12 -29.76 1.81
C THR A 73 12.97 -29.49 0.85
N GLU A 74 11.93 -28.77 1.29
CA GLU A 74 10.79 -28.38 0.47
C GLU A 74 10.75 -26.87 0.25
N SER A 75 9.93 -26.41 -0.72
CA SER A 75 9.78 -25.00 -1.12
C SER A 75 9.10 -24.14 -0.05
N LEU A 76 9.71 -24.12 1.13
CA LEU A 76 9.26 -23.39 2.30
C LEU A 76 9.83 -21.99 2.24
N TYR A 77 8.96 -21.03 2.49
CA TYR A 77 9.31 -19.63 2.50
C TYR A 77 9.37 -19.14 3.94
N LYS A 78 10.40 -18.36 4.25
CA LYS A 78 10.49 -17.61 5.51
C LYS A 78 10.16 -16.15 5.23
N ILE A 79 9.42 -15.52 6.14
CA ILE A 79 9.18 -14.09 6.08
C ILE A 79 10.46 -13.34 6.47
N THR A 80 10.81 -12.33 5.68
CA THR A 80 11.96 -11.47 5.97
C THR A 80 11.60 -10.40 7.01
N ARG A 81 12.61 -9.71 7.56
CA ARG A 81 12.37 -8.57 8.45
C ARG A 81 11.60 -7.43 7.77
N SER A 82 11.83 -7.21 6.48
CA SER A 82 11.06 -6.26 5.65
C SER A 82 9.61 -6.68 5.51
N GLY A 83 9.34 -7.97 5.26
CA GLY A 83 7.97 -8.50 5.21
C GLY A 83 7.21 -8.36 6.53
N GLN A 84 7.89 -8.63 7.66
CA GLN A 84 7.31 -8.43 8.99
C GLN A 84 6.95 -6.96 9.25
N ARG A 85 7.87 -6.04 8.94
CA ARG A 85 7.59 -4.60 9.07
C ARG A 85 6.46 -4.14 8.15
N PHE A 86 6.40 -4.65 6.93
CA PHE A 86 5.35 -4.30 5.98
C PHE A 86 3.95 -4.65 6.51
N ILE A 87 3.79 -5.86 7.08
CA ILE A 87 2.49 -6.29 7.62
C ILE A 87 2.12 -5.60 8.95
N ASP A 88 3.12 -5.26 9.79
CA ASP A 88 2.92 -4.45 11.00
C ASP A 88 2.58 -2.99 10.68
N GLU A 89 3.16 -2.50 9.59
CA GLU A 89 2.93 -1.23 8.88
C GLU A 89 1.43 -0.92 8.70
N VAL A 90 0.77 -1.64 7.77
CA VAL A 90 -0.69 -1.93 7.58
C VAL A 90 -0.89 -2.88 6.37
N GLY A 91 0.15 -3.60 5.92
CA GLY A 91 0.07 -4.45 4.71
C GLY A 91 -0.17 -3.67 3.40
N TYR A 92 -0.72 -4.35 2.39
CA TYR A 92 -1.05 -3.75 1.09
C TYR A 92 -2.26 -2.78 1.16
N GLU A 93 -3.05 -2.81 2.24
CA GLU A 93 -4.11 -1.81 2.48
C GLU A 93 -3.54 -0.40 2.70
N LYS A 94 -2.38 -0.25 3.38
CA LYS A 94 -1.73 1.07 3.53
C LYS A 94 -1.36 1.68 2.19
N ARG A 95 -0.85 0.89 1.25
CA ARG A 95 -0.44 1.41 -0.07
C ARG A 95 -1.62 2.04 -0.80
N LYS A 96 -2.81 1.43 -0.72
CA LYS A 96 -4.03 1.99 -1.31
C LYS A 96 -4.44 3.28 -0.61
N ILE A 97 -4.42 3.29 0.73
CA ILE A 97 -4.75 4.47 1.55
C ILE A 97 -3.76 5.62 1.33
N ASP A 98 -2.45 5.33 1.26
CA ASP A 98 -1.40 6.34 1.05
C ASP A 98 -1.44 6.92 -0.37
N ILE A 99 -1.75 6.10 -1.38
CA ILE A 99 -1.97 6.59 -2.75
C ILE A 99 -3.21 7.51 -2.79
N GLU A 100 -4.30 7.12 -2.12
CA GLU A 100 -5.52 7.92 -2.06
C GLU A 100 -5.31 9.23 -1.28
N ASN A 101 -4.58 9.16 -0.16
CA ASN A 101 -4.22 10.32 0.64
C ASN A 101 -3.30 11.27 -0.14
N ARG A 102 -2.30 10.76 -0.85
CA ARG A 102 -1.45 11.59 -1.75
C ARG A 102 -2.29 12.26 -2.83
N ARG A 103 -3.20 11.54 -3.48
CA ARG A 103 -4.12 12.12 -4.46
C ARG A 103 -4.98 13.24 -3.87
N LYS A 104 -5.52 13.06 -2.66
CA LYS A 104 -6.29 14.10 -1.96
C LYS A 104 -5.43 15.31 -1.60
N ILE A 105 -4.19 15.10 -1.15
CA ILE A 105 -3.23 16.18 -0.87
C ILE A 105 -2.90 16.97 -2.14
N ASP A 106 -2.63 16.28 -3.24
CA ASP A 106 -2.34 16.92 -4.54
C ASP A 106 -3.55 17.74 -5.03
N GLU A 107 -4.77 17.20 -4.91
CA GLU A 107 -5.99 17.92 -5.26
C GLU A 107 -6.21 19.17 -4.40
N LEU A 108 -5.99 19.06 -3.09
CA LEU A 108 -6.09 20.20 -2.16
C LEU A 108 -5.02 21.26 -2.45
N THR A 109 -3.81 20.85 -2.82
CA THR A 109 -2.71 21.71 -3.21
C THR A 109 -3.00 22.45 -4.52
N ILE A 110 -3.55 21.77 -5.52
CA ILE A 110 -4.00 22.40 -6.78
C ILE A 110 -5.12 23.42 -6.50
N LYS A 111 -6.09 23.07 -5.64
CA LYS A 111 -7.17 23.98 -5.24
C LYS A 111 -6.65 25.21 -4.47
N SER A 112 -5.62 25.07 -3.64
CA SER A 112 -5.03 26.22 -2.92
C SER A 112 -4.24 27.13 -3.87
N LEU A 113 -3.47 26.56 -4.80
CA LEU A 113 -2.76 27.29 -5.86
C LEU A 113 -3.71 28.10 -6.74
N ASN A 114 -4.84 27.53 -7.15
CA ASN A 114 -5.83 28.24 -7.97
C ASN A 114 -6.50 29.39 -7.19
N ARG A 115 -6.79 29.19 -5.90
CA ARG A 115 -7.31 30.27 -5.03
C ARG A 115 -6.30 31.40 -4.86
N ALA A 116 -5.02 31.08 -4.68
CA ALA A 116 -3.95 32.07 -4.58
C ALA A 116 -3.81 32.90 -5.87
N LYS A 117 -3.86 32.26 -7.04
CA LYS A 117 -3.87 32.96 -8.34
C LYS A 117 -5.05 33.92 -8.47
N LEU A 118 -6.24 33.51 -8.05
CA LEU A 118 -7.44 34.34 -8.12
C LEU A 118 -7.33 35.55 -7.19
N ALA A 119 -6.80 35.37 -5.97
CA ALA A 119 -6.53 36.47 -5.05
C ALA A 119 -5.53 37.49 -5.61
N LEU A 120 -4.48 37.03 -6.30
CA LEU A 120 -3.53 37.91 -6.98
C LEU A 120 -4.20 38.74 -8.07
N TRP A 121 -5.08 38.14 -8.88
CA TRP A 121 -5.86 38.87 -9.88
C TRP A 121 -6.75 39.93 -9.24
N ILE A 122 -7.47 39.60 -8.17
CA ILE A 122 -8.32 40.56 -7.45
C ILE A 122 -7.47 41.72 -6.91
N SER A 123 -6.32 41.44 -6.30
CA SER A 123 -5.41 42.45 -5.80
C SER A 123 -4.91 43.37 -6.92
N LEU A 124 -4.56 42.81 -8.07
CA LEU A 124 -4.12 43.57 -9.23
C LEU A 124 -5.23 44.50 -9.74
N PHE A 125 -6.45 44.00 -9.89
CA PHE A 125 -7.59 44.81 -10.30
C PHE A 125 -7.91 45.92 -9.30
N ALA A 126 -7.83 45.65 -7.99
CA ALA A 126 -8.04 46.66 -6.97
C ALA A 126 -7.04 47.82 -7.10
N VAL A 127 -5.75 47.52 -7.31
CA VAL A 127 -4.71 48.54 -7.52
C VAL A 127 -4.97 49.37 -8.77
N ILE A 128 -5.34 48.72 -9.89
CA ILE A 128 -5.66 49.42 -11.15
C ILE A 128 -6.87 50.34 -10.97
N ILE A 129 -7.94 49.86 -10.33
CA ILE A 129 -9.14 50.65 -10.07
C ILE A 129 -8.81 51.84 -9.17
N SER A 130 -8.08 51.64 -8.08
CA SER A 130 -7.65 52.73 -7.18
C SER A 130 -6.81 53.79 -7.91
N ALA A 131 -5.89 53.37 -8.78
CA ALA A 131 -5.09 54.29 -9.59
C ALA A 131 -5.94 55.10 -10.60
N LEU A 132 -6.91 54.45 -11.25
CA LEU A 132 -7.84 55.11 -12.17
C LEU A 132 -8.73 56.12 -11.44
N THR A 133 -9.25 55.78 -10.25
CA THR A 133 -10.06 56.73 -9.46
C THR A 133 -9.25 57.95 -9.04
N LEU A 134 -7.98 57.77 -8.65
CA LEU A 134 -7.08 58.88 -8.28
C LEU A 134 -6.73 59.79 -9.47
N LEU A 135 -6.65 59.24 -10.68
CA LEU A 135 -6.39 60.01 -11.90
C LEU A 135 -7.63 60.77 -12.37
N LEU A 136 -8.82 60.17 -12.25
CA LEU A 136 -10.09 60.81 -12.61
C LEU A 136 -10.50 61.92 -11.63
N ASP A 137 -10.19 61.77 -10.34
CA ASP A 137 -10.50 62.78 -9.30
C ASP A 137 -9.58 64.02 -9.38
N LYS A 138 -8.46 63.93 -10.13
CA LYS A 138 -7.54 65.05 -10.38
C LYS A 138 -7.78 65.76 -11.73
N SER A 139 -8.71 65.28 -12.56
CA SER A 139 -9.10 65.89 -13.84
C SER A 139 -10.36 66.71 -13.71
#